data_AF-M0LYJ0-F1
#
_entry.id   AF-M0LYJ0-F1
#
_cell.length_a   1.000
_cell.length_b   1.000
_cell.length_c   1.000
_cell.angle_alpha   90.00
_cell.angle_beta   90.00
_cell.angle_gamma   90.00
#
_symmetry.space_group_name_H-M   'P 1'
#
loop_
_entity.id
_entity.type
_entity.pdbx_description
1 polymer ?
#
loop_
_entity_poly.entity_id
_entity_poly.type
_entity_poly.pdbx_seq_one_letter_code
_entity_poly.pdbx_strand_id
1 'polypeptide(L)'
;MIEALADTTGLVLQETVEESPFLTDIGAAALAVGLSALAAGYAERGIGAAAVGAIAEDDDMFVPGIVMTVLPETLVIFAIVAIFLVQ
;
A
#
# COMPACT_ATOMS: atom_id res chain seq x y z
N MET A 1 6.21 51.84 22.15
CA MET A 1 5.02 50.97 22.32
C MET A 1 4.41 50.57 20.98
N ILE A 2 4.33 51.47 20.00
CA ILE A 2 3.89 51.15 18.62
C ILE A 2 4.91 50.28 17.86
N GLU A 3 6.22 50.50 18.03
CA GLU A 3 7.25 49.61 17.43
C GLU A 3 7.19 48.18 17.95
N ALA A 4 7.02 47.99 19.26
CA ALA A 4 6.88 46.67 19.85
C ALA A 4 5.62 45.94 19.34
N LEU A 5 4.55 46.70 19.03
CA LEU A 5 3.34 46.17 18.40
C LEU A 5 3.59 45.81 16.92
N ALA A 6 4.38 46.61 16.19
CA ALA A 6 4.74 46.32 14.81
C ALA A 6 5.64 45.07 14.69
N ASP A 7 6.61 44.90 15.60
CA ASP A 7 7.47 43.71 15.67
C ASP A 7 6.66 42.45 16.02
N THR A 8 5.74 42.53 16.99
CA THR A 8 4.87 41.39 17.32
C THR A 8 3.86 41.10 16.22
N THR A 9 3.35 42.11 15.52
CA THR A 9 2.48 41.92 14.35
C THR A 9 3.24 41.28 13.18
N GLY A 10 4.49 41.69 12.95
CA GLY A 10 5.39 41.05 11.99
C GLY A 10 5.69 39.59 12.35
N LEU A 11 5.92 39.30 13.62
CA LEU A 11 6.18 37.93 14.12
C LEU A 11 4.98 37.00 13.94
N VAL A 12 3.76 37.49 14.21
CA VAL A 12 2.51 36.73 14.03
C VAL A 12 2.17 36.56 12.54
N LEU A 13 2.49 37.54 11.70
CA LEU A 13 2.33 37.43 10.23
C LEU A 13 3.40 36.56 9.56
N GLN A 14 4.52 36.30 10.26
CA GLN A 14 5.63 35.47 9.81
C GLN A 14 5.52 34.02 10.31
N GLU A 15 4.48 33.70 11.07
CA GLU A 15 4.09 32.32 11.34
C GLU A 15 3.60 31.69 10.03
N THR A 16 4.55 31.21 9.23
CA THR A 16 4.27 30.31 8.13
C THR A 16 3.54 29.12 8.71
N VAL A 17 2.25 29.01 8.43
CA VAL A 17 1.49 27.79 8.68
C VAL A 17 2.22 26.70 7.90
N GLU A 18 3.03 25.91 8.59
CA GLU A 18 3.60 24.69 8.03
C GLU A 18 2.41 23.76 7.75
N GLU A 19 1.90 23.79 6.52
CA GLU A 19 0.94 22.80 6.07
C GLU A 19 1.64 21.45 6.08
N SER A 20 1.46 20.70 7.17
CA SER A 20 1.88 19.31 7.22
C SER A 20 1.13 18.54 6.12
N PRO A 21 1.83 17.80 5.25
CA PRO A 21 1.18 17.07 4.18
C PRO A 21 0.18 16.06 4.76
N PHE A 22 -1.06 16.09 4.26
CA PHE A 22 -2.13 15.18 4.69
C PHE A 22 -1.75 13.70 4.54
N LEU A 23 -0.96 13.38 3.51
CA LEU A 23 -0.45 12.05 3.24
C LEU A 23 1.08 12.15 3.07
N THR A 24 1.82 11.56 4.00
CA THR A 24 3.28 11.42 3.87
C THR A 24 3.62 10.33 2.86
N ASP A 25 4.83 10.35 2.31
CA ASP A 25 5.30 9.32 1.38
C ASP A 25 5.22 7.91 1.98
N ILE A 26 5.59 7.77 3.25
CA ILE A 26 5.46 6.52 4.03
C ILE A 26 3.98 6.12 4.17
N GLY A 27 3.09 7.08 4.43
CA GLY A 27 1.65 6.84 4.52
C GLY A 27 1.05 6.37 3.18
N ALA A 28 1.48 6.98 2.08
CA ALA A 28 1.08 6.56 0.73
C ALA A 28 1.58 5.14 0.40
N ALA A 29 2.83 4.84 0.74
CA ALA A 29 3.45 3.53 0.51
C ALA A 29 2.78 2.43 1.35
N ALA A 30 2.43 2.70 2.60
CA ALA A 30 1.70 1.77 3.46
C ALA A 30 0.28 1.48 2.91
N LEU A 31 -0.41 2.49 2.41
CA LEU A 31 -1.71 2.31 1.75
C LEU A 31 -1.59 1.49 0.46
N ALA A 32 -0.58 1.77 -0.37
CA ALA A 32 -0.32 1.00 -1.58
C ALA A 32 -0.11 -0.48 -1.27
N VAL A 33 0.70 -0.81 -0.26
CA VAL A 33 0.91 -2.20 0.16
C VAL A 33 -0.34 -2.82 0.75
N GLY A 34 -1.06 -2.12 1.63
CA GLY A 34 -2.32 -2.63 2.17
C GLY A 34 -3.35 -2.97 1.09
N LEU A 35 -3.52 -2.08 0.10
CA LEU A 35 -4.45 -2.28 -1.01
C LEU A 35 -4.01 -3.42 -1.95
N SER A 36 -2.72 -3.50 -2.26
CA SER A 36 -2.17 -4.59 -3.08
C SER A 36 -2.34 -5.96 -2.43
N ALA A 37 -2.08 -6.08 -1.12
CA ALA A 37 -2.28 -7.32 -0.37
C ALA A 37 -3.77 -7.71 -0.31
N LEU A 38 -4.66 -6.74 -0.13
CA LEU A 38 -6.10 -6.98 -0.14
C LEU A 38 -6.57 -7.47 -1.53
N ALA A 39 -6.06 -6.88 -2.61
CA ALA A 39 -6.37 -7.30 -3.97
C ALA A 39 -5.86 -8.72 -4.28
N ALA A 40 -4.63 -9.06 -3.84
CA ALA A 40 -4.07 -10.39 -3.99
C ALA A 40 -4.91 -11.45 -3.25
N GLY A 41 -5.22 -11.22 -1.97
CA GLY A 41 -6.08 -12.13 -1.20
C GLY A 41 -7.49 -12.28 -1.80
N TYR A 42 -8.04 -11.21 -2.40
CA TYR A 42 -9.32 -11.29 -3.10
C TYR A 42 -9.24 -12.19 -4.34
N ALA A 43 -8.16 -12.10 -5.12
CA ALA A 43 -7.93 -12.96 -6.28
C ALA A 43 -7.71 -14.42 -5.85
N GLU A 44 -6.90 -14.65 -4.83
CA GLU A 44 -6.59 -15.98 -4.28
C GLU A 44 -7.83 -16.73 -3.79
N ARG A 45 -8.85 -16.02 -3.28
CA ARG A 45 -10.12 -16.65 -2.86
C ARG A 45 -10.74 -17.48 -3.99
N GLY A 46 -10.76 -16.94 -5.21
CA GLY A 46 -11.34 -17.64 -6.37
C GLY A 46 -10.40 -18.71 -6.92
N ILE A 47 -9.12 -18.37 -7.01
CA ILE A 47 -8.09 -19.25 -7.58
C ILE A 47 -7.90 -20.50 -6.70
N GLY A 48 -7.81 -20.34 -5.38
CA GLY A 48 -7.67 -21.44 -4.42
C GLY A 48 -8.87 -22.38 -4.43
N ALA A 49 -10.10 -21.84 -4.48
CA ALA A 49 -11.30 -22.67 -4.59
C ALA A 49 -11.34 -23.49 -5.89
N ALA A 50 -10.95 -22.87 -7.02
CA ALA A 50 -10.86 -23.56 -8.31
C ALA A 50 -9.73 -24.61 -8.33
N ALA A 51 -8.57 -24.29 -7.76
CA ALA A 51 -7.43 -25.20 -7.69
C ALA A 51 -7.76 -26.46 -6.88
N VAL A 52 -8.38 -26.32 -5.70
CA VAL A 52 -8.80 -27.47 -4.89
C VAL A 52 -9.87 -28.30 -5.61
N GLY A 53 -10.80 -27.65 -6.33
CA GLY A 53 -11.78 -28.35 -7.16
C GLY A 53 -11.15 -29.16 -8.30
N ALA A 54 -10.17 -28.58 -9.00
CA ALA A 54 -9.45 -29.28 -10.06
C ALA A 54 -8.61 -30.45 -9.55
N ILE A 55 -7.94 -30.28 -8.39
CA ILE A 55 -7.19 -31.35 -7.74
C ILE A 55 -8.11 -32.50 -7.31
N ALA A 56 -9.35 -32.20 -6.90
CA ALA A 56 -10.32 -33.23 -6.56
C ALA A 56 -10.82 -34.03 -7.77
N GLU A 57 -10.71 -33.48 -8.99
CA GLU A 57 -11.06 -34.15 -10.25
C GLU A 57 -9.87 -34.91 -10.85
N ASP A 58 -8.66 -34.35 -10.76
CA ASP A 58 -7.43 -34.93 -11.31
C ASP A 58 -6.20 -34.55 -10.44
N ASP A 59 -5.52 -35.56 -9.88
CA ASP A 59 -4.35 -35.39 -9.02
C ASP A 59 -3.17 -34.72 -9.77
N ASP A 60 -3.09 -34.87 -11.09
CA ASP A 60 -2.05 -34.23 -11.92
C ASP A 60 -2.19 -32.69 -11.92
N MET A 61 -3.36 -32.17 -11.49
CA MET A 61 -3.61 -30.74 -11.33
C MET A 61 -3.01 -30.12 -10.07
N PHE A 62 -2.36 -30.91 -9.19
CA PHE A 62 -1.71 -30.38 -7.99
C PHE A 62 -0.69 -29.29 -8.29
N VAL A 63 0.26 -29.55 -9.19
CA VAL A 63 1.32 -28.58 -9.54
C VAL A 63 0.75 -27.36 -10.27
N PRO A 64 -0.09 -27.50 -11.32
CA PRO A 64 -0.77 -26.36 -11.93
C PRO A 64 -1.60 -25.53 -10.95
N GLY A 65 -2.31 -26.19 -10.02
CA GLY A 65 -3.10 -25.55 -8.99
C GLY A 65 -2.26 -24.65 -8.08
N ILE A 66 -1.14 -25.18 -7.56
CA ILE A 66 -0.18 -24.40 -6.76
C ILE A 66 0.36 -23.20 -7.56
N VAL A 67 0.78 -23.41 -8.82
CA VAL A 67 1.33 -22.34 -9.68
C VAL A 67 0.31 -21.22 -9.89
N MET A 68 -0.96 -21.56 -10.12
CA MET A 68 -2.01 -20.56 -10.26
C MET A 68 -2.28 -19.82 -8.96
N THR A 69 -2.25 -20.50 -7.81
CA THR A 69 -2.48 -19.85 -6.51
C THR A 69 -1.40 -18.87 -6.10
N VAL A 70 -0.15 -19.03 -6.58
CA VAL A 70 0.97 -18.13 -6.24
C VAL A 70 1.17 -16.97 -7.21
N LEU A 71 0.43 -16.95 -8.32
CA LEU A 71 0.49 -15.84 -9.29
C LEU A 71 0.13 -14.48 -8.67
N PRO A 72 -0.92 -14.37 -7.82
CA PRO A 72 -1.30 -13.12 -7.17
C PRO A 72 -0.22 -12.52 -6.25
N GLU A 73 0.63 -13.32 -5.62
CA GLU A 73 1.70 -12.82 -4.75
C GLU A 73 2.71 -11.92 -5.47
N THR A 74 2.86 -12.04 -6.79
CA THR A 74 3.77 -11.17 -7.57
C THR A 74 3.43 -9.69 -7.40
N LEU A 75 2.15 -9.36 -7.27
CA LEU A 75 1.66 -7.99 -7.05
C LEU A 75 2.10 -7.48 -5.67
N VAL A 76 1.99 -8.33 -4.63
CA VAL A 76 2.41 -8.00 -3.27
C VAL A 76 3.91 -7.79 -3.19
N ILE A 77 4.70 -8.63 -3.87
CA ILE A 77 6.15 -8.47 -3.95
C ILE A 77 6.52 -7.12 -4.57
N PHE A 78 5.89 -6.74 -5.69
CA PHE A 78 6.14 -5.43 -6.31
C PHE A 78 5.78 -4.25 -5.41
N ALA A 79 4.68 -4.35 -4.65
CA ALA A 79 4.28 -3.31 -3.73
C ALA A 79 5.26 -3.18 -2.54
N ILE A 80 5.75 -4.30 -2.01
CA ILE A 80 6.80 -4.31 -0.97
C ILE A 80 8.10 -3.72 -1.52
N VAL A 81 8.49 -4.04 -2.75
CA VAL A 81 9.67 -3.42 -3.39
C VAL A 81 9.47 -1.91 -3.52
N ALA A 82 8.28 -1.44 -3.91
CA ALA A 82 7.98 -0.02 -4.00
C ALA A 82 8.11 0.71 -2.65
N ILE A 83 7.75 0.06 -1.53
CA ILE A 83 8.02 0.60 -0.19
C ILE A 83 9.51 0.92 -0.06
N PHE A 84 10.41 -0.04 -0.31
CA PHE A 84 11.86 0.17 -0.15
C PHE A 84 12.43 1.26 -1.07
N LEU A 85 11.75 1.62 -2.16
CA LEU A 85 12.18 2.68 -3.07
C LEU A 85 11.72 4.08 -2.63
N VAL A 86 10.67 4.17 -1.82
CA VAL A 86 10.04 5.43 -1.40
C VAL A 86 10.51 5.91 -0.03
N GLN A 87 11.13 5.05 0.80
CA GLN A 87 11.68 5.45 2.11
C GLN A 87 13.04 6.15 2.02
#